data_AF-A0A519EF35-F1
#
_entry.id   AF-A0A519EF35-F1
#
_cell.length_a   1.000
_cell.length_b   1.000
_cell.length_c   1.000
_cell.angle_alpha   90.00
_cell.angle_beta   90.00
_cell.angle_gamma   90.00
#
_symmetry.space_group_name_H-M   'P 1'
#
loop_
_entity.id
_entity.type
_entity.pdbx_description
1 polymer ?
#
loop_
_entity_poly.entity_id
_entity_poly.type
_entity_poly.pdbx_seq_one_letter_code
_entity_poly.pdbx_strand_id
1 'polypeptide(L)' 'MLGSLEGGHYLHSEWCENGEGFVAACDAYAIEREETTQAGRDVRVAYFVKFAISRAGSLILLVSCHLSS' A
#
# COMPACT_ATOMS: atom_id res chain seq x y z
N MET A 1 -11.08 -2.52 -8.01
CA MET A 1 -9.93 -3.47 -8.02
C MET A 1 -8.68 -2.66 -8.35
N LEU A 2 -7.58 -2.81 -7.59
CA LEU A 2 -6.38 -1.95 -7.69
C LEU A 2 -5.59 -2.06 -9.01
N GLY A 3 -5.88 -3.06 -9.84
CA GLY A 3 -5.17 -3.31 -11.10
C GLY A 3 -3.82 -3.99 -10.90
N SER A 4 -2.97 -3.97 -11.93
CA SER A 4 -1.59 -4.46 -11.86
C SER A 4 -0.66 -3.47 -11.18
N LEU A 5 0.33 -4.00 -10.47
CA LEU A 5 1.48 -3.23 -10.00
C LEU A 5 2.50 -3.09 -11.12
N GLU A 6 2.90 -1.86 -11.39
CA GLU A 6 3.85 -1.50 -12.46
C GLU A 6 5.09 -0.85 -11.83
N GLY A 7 6.20 -0.83 -12.58
CA GLY A 7 7.48 -0.31 -12.07
C GLY A 7 7.40 1.14 -11.59
N GLY A 8 6.52 1.97 -12.17
CA GLY A 8 6.31 3.34 -11.74
C GLY A 8 5.60 3.51 -10.39
N HIS A 9 5.00 2.44 -9.84
CA HIS A 9 4.37 2.47 -8.53
C HIS A 9 5.35 2.27 -7.38
N TYR A 10 6.56 1.77 -7.64
CA TYR A 10 7.56 1.55 -6.59
C TYR A 10 8.01 2.87 -5.98
N LEU A 11 7.97 2.96 -4.65
CA LEU A 11 8.46 4.12 -3.91
C LEU A 11 9.89 3.91 -3.45
N HIS A 12 10.09 2.93 -2.57
CA HIS A 12 11.38 2.57 -1.96
C HIS A 12 11.22 1.30 -1.11
N SER A 13 12.34 0.78 -0.61
CA SER A 13 12.36 -0.28 0.42
C SER A 13 12.55 0.34 1.80
N GLU A 14 11.83 -0.15 2.80
CA GLU A 14 11.83 0.39 4.17
C GLU A 14 11.65 -0.71 5.22
N TRP A 15 12.00 -0.41 6.46
CA TRP A 15 11.62 -1.24 7.61
C TRP A 15 10.25 -0.79 8.12
N CYS A 16 9.30 -1.71 8.19
CA CYS A 16 7.96 -1.46 8.71
C CYS A 16 7.71 -2.22 9.99
N GLU A 17 7.02 -1.59 10.93
CA GLU A 17 6.44 -2.23 12.10
C GLU A 17 4.94 -2.47 11.87
N ASN A 18 4.40 -3.62 12.32
CA ASN A 18 2.98 -3.93 12.23
C ASN A 18 2.12 -3.35 13.38
N GLY A 19 2.70 -2.58 14.29
CA GLY A 19 2.04 -2.05 15.49
C GLY A 19 1.97 -3.02 16.68
N GLU A 20 2.46 -4.25 16.51
CA GLU A 20 2.61 -5.26 17.56
C GLU A 20 4.08 -5.53 17.89
N GLY A 21 4.99 -4.62 17.50
CA GLY A 21 6.43 -4.75 17.69
C GLY A 21 7.12 -5.69 16.70
N PHE A 22 6.43 -6.24 15.70
CA PHE A 22 7.06 -7.02 14.64
C PHE A 22 7.56 -6.11 13.53
N VAL A 23 8.87 -6.15 13.27
CA VAL A 23 9.54 -5.35 12.23
C VAL A 23 9.97 -6.24 11.07
N ALA A 24 9.65 -5.82 9.85
CA ALA A 24 10.05 -6.50 8.62
C ALA A 24 10.59 -5.53 7.57
N ALA A 25 11.51 -6.00 6.74
CA ALA A 25 11.93 -5.29 5.54
C ALA A 25 10.83 -5.44 4.48
N CYS A 26 10.44 -4.32 3.89
CA CYS A 26 9.33 -4.25 2.95
C CYS A 26 9.71 -3.43 1.72
N ASP A 27 9.10 -3.76 0.58
CA ASP A 27 9.02 -2.86 -0.57
C ASP A 27 7.69 -2.13 -0.56
N ALA A 28 7.73 -0.80 -0.63
CA ALA A 28 6.58 0.08 -0.61
C ALA A 28 6.24 0.60 -2.02
N TYR A 29 4.95 0.68 -2.29
CA TYR A 29 4.40 1.12 -3.57
C TYR A 29 3.24 2.09 -3.34
N ALA A 30 3.04 3.04 -4.25
CA ALA A 30 1.88 3.94 -4.28
C ALA A 30 1.11 3.80 -5.59
N ILE A 31 -0.22 3.75 -5.47
CA ILE A 31 -1.16 3.69 -6.59
C ILE A 31 -2.18 4.80 -6.37
N GLU A 32 -2.28 5.71 -7.33
CA GLU A 32 -3.31 6.75 -7.30
C GLU A 32 -4.51 6.32 -8.13
N ARG A 33 -5.70 6.57 -7.60
CA ARG A 33 -6.98 6.27 -8.27
C ARG A 33 -7.96 7.40 -8.10
N GLU A 34 -8.76 7.64 -9.12
CA GLU A 34 -10.00 8.39 -8.98
C GLU A 34 -11.10 7.41 -8.56
N GLU A 35 -11.76 7.71 -7.46
CA GLU A 35 -12.88 6.94 -6.94
C GLU A 35 -14.10 7.82 -6.73
N THR A 36 -15.27 7.29 -7.07
CA THR A 36 -16.53 7.97 -6.80
C THR A 36 -17.04 7.57 -5.42
N THR A 37 -17.16 8.54 -4.53
CA THR A 37 -17.75 8.36 -3.20
C THR A 37 -19.23 7.95 -3.30
N GLN A 38 -19.79 7.42 -2.22
CA GLN A 38 -21.22 7.10 -2.16
C GLN A 38 -22.12 8.32 -2.41
N ALA A 39 -21.62 9.54 -2.16
CA ALA A 39 -22.32 10.79 -2.44
C ALA A 39 -22.21 11.25 -3.91
N GLY A 40 -21.58 10.47 -4.80
CA GLY A 40 -21.40 10.79 -6.21
C GLY A 40 -20.29 11.79 -6.51
N ARG A 41 -19.43 12.09 -5.52
CA ARG A 41 -18.26 12.96 -5.72
C ARG A 41 -17.03 12.13 -6.06
N ASP A 42 -16.33 12.52 -7.11
CA ASP A 42 -15.03 11.93 -7.45
C ASP A 42 -13.93 12.49 -6.53
N VAL A 43 -13.11 11.58 -6.01
CA VAL A 43 -11.98 11.88 -5.13
C VAL A 43 -10.75 11.12 -5.61
N ARG A 44 -9.59 11.77 -5.51
CA ARG A 44 -8.30 11.11 -5.74
C ARG A 44 -7.86 10.44 -4.45
N VAL A 45 -7.59 9.14 -4.51
CA VAL A 45 -7.15 8.33 -3.38
C VAL A 45 -5.77 7.77 -3.70
N ALA A 46 -4.85 7.91 -2.75
CA ALA A 46 -3.57 7.23 -2.78
C ALA A 46 -3.66 5.95 -1.94
N TYR A 47 -3.42 4.82 -2.59
CA TYR A 47 -3.27 3.51 -1.98
C TYR A 47 -1.79 3.19 -1.82
N PHE A 48 -1.41 2.77 -0.63
CA PHE A 48 -0.06 2.32 -0.33
C PHE A 48 -0.07 0.82 -0.12
N VAL A 49 0.78 0.12 -0.85
CA VAL A 49 0.92 -1.33 -0.80
C VAL A 49 2.33 -1.64 -0.34
N LYS A 50 2.46 -2.49 0.68
CA LYS A 50 3.76 -2.96 1.17
C LYS A 50 3.83 -4.47 1.15
N PHE A 51 4.90 -5.01 0.58
CA PHE A 51 5.18 -6.44 0.56
C PHE A 51 6.37 -6.75 1.45
N ALA A 52 6.23 -7.73 2.33
CA ALA A 52 7.30 -8.26 3.16
C ALA A 52 7.36 -9.78 3.07
N ILE A 53 8.51 -10.37 3.36
CA ILE A 53 8.65 -11.83 3.48
C ILE A 53 8.91 -12.16 4.95
N SER A 54 8.04 -12.97 5.55
CA SER A 54 8.22 -13.44 6.92
C SER A 54 9.40 -14.40 7.01
N ARG A 55 9.89 -14.67 8.23
CA ARG A 55 10.96 -15.67 8.45
C ARG A 55 10.59 -17.07 7.92
N ALA A 56 9.30 -17.40 7.87
CA ALA A 56 8.81 -18.67 7.34
C ALA A 56 8.70 -18.69 5.79
N GLY A 57 9.08 -17.60 5.11
CA GLY A 57 8.97 -17.46 3.66
C GLY A 57 7.58 -17.05 3.18
N SER A 58 6.65 -16.72 4.08
CA SER A 58 5.30 -16.29 3.71
C SER A 58 5.28 -14.81 3.29
N LEU A 59 4.51 -14.49 2.25
CA LEU A 59 4.27 -13.12 1.83
C LEU A 59 3.33 -12.41 2.81
N ILE A 60 3.72 -11.23 3.27
CA ILE A 60 2.91 -10.30 4.05
C ILE A 60 2.51 -9.15 3.13
N LEU A 61 1.21 -8.84 3.14
CA LEU A 61 0.64 -7.73 2.38
C LEU A 61 0.01 -6.73 3.36
N LEU A 62 0.50 -5.50 3.35
CA LEU A 62 -0.14 -4.38 4.02
C LEU A 62 -0.69 -3.42 2.97
N VAL A 63 -1.96 -3.04 3.14
CA VAL A 63 -2.63 -2.05 2.30
C VAL A 63 -3.17 -0.95 3.21
N SER A 64 -2.80 0.28 2.93
CA SER A 64 -3.39 1.46 3.56
C SER A 64 -3.84 2.47 2.51
N CYS A 65 -4.75 3.35 2.89
CA CYS A 65 -5.10 4.52 2.08
C CYS A 65 -5.20 5.75 2.97
N HIS A 66 -4.85 6.88 2.39
CA HIS A 66 -5.04 8.18 3.02
C HIS A 66 -5.90 9.01 2.07
N LEU A 67 -7.02 9.54 2.56
CA LEU A 67 -7.74 10.57 1.85
C LEU A 67 -6.83 11.80 1.83
N SER A 68 -6.58 12.36 0.65
CA SER A 68 -5.88 13.63 0.57
C SER A 68 -6.70 14.68 1.33
N SER A 69 -6.13 15.21 2.40
CA SER A 69 -6.65 16.38 3.12
C SER A 69 -6.64 17.61 2.25
#